data_AF-A0A949TZU4-F1
#
_entry.id   AF-A0A949TZU4-F1
#
_cell.length_a   1.000
_cell.length_b   1.000
_cell.length_c   1.000
_cell.angle_alpha   90.00
_cell.angle_beta   90.00
_cell.angle_gamma   90.00
#
_symmetry.space_group_name_H-M   'P 1'
#
loop_
_entity.id
_entity.type
_entity.pdbx_description
1 polymer ?
#
loop_
_entity_poly.entity_id
_entity_poly.type
_entity_poly.pdbx_seq_one_letter_code
_entity_poly.pdbx_strand_id
1 'polypeptide(L)'
;MDAEAGSRVLRAATDLIELLRLAQGASDRLEHEVHGASYEQVDLIARDLQRLRRQAERLKTECERFVSREESETVARGHPLRRAADRGYRAPLPGQRPS
;
A
#
# COMPACT_ATOMS: atom_id res chain seq x y z
N MET A 1 10.50 -1.31 -8.33
CA MET A 1 10.49 -1.67 -6.89
C MET A 1 10.37 -3.18 -6.75
N ASP A 2 10.91 -3.83 -5.71
CA ASP A 2 10.60 -5.26 -5.47
C ASP A 2 9.21 -5.40 -4.80
N ALA A 3 8.55 -6.55 -4.99
CA ALA A 3 7.19 -6.79 -4.47
C ALA A 3 7.12 -6.77 -2.93
N GLU A 4 8.21 -7.11 -2.26
CA GLU A 4 8.31 -7.11 -0.80
C GLU A 4 8.35 -5.68 -0.25
N ALA A 5 9.08 -4.78 -0.91
CA ALA A 5 9.12 -3.36 -0.60
C ALA A 5 7.75 -2.70 -0.77
N GLY A 6 7.01 -3.06 -1.83
CA GLY A 6 5.62 -2.61 -2.01
C GLY A 6 4.71 -3.07 -0.86
N SER A 7 4.78 -4.34 -0.49
CA SER A 7 4.03 -4.90 0.64
C SER A 7 4.37 -4.21 1.97
N ARG A 8 5.65 -3.95 2.24
CA ARG A 8 6.09 -3.23 3.45
C ARG A 8 5.55 -1.81 3.52
N VAL A 9 5.52 -1.07 2.40
CA VAL A 9 4.97 0.29 2.36
C VAL A 9 3.47 0.29 2.65
N LEU A 10 2.70 -0.62 2.02
CA LEU A 10 1.26 -0.71 2.26
C LEU A 10 0.92 -1.12 3.70
N ARG A 11 1.74 -2.00 4.28
CA ARG A 11 1.63 -2.37 5.69
C ARG A 11 1.91 -1.16 6.60
N ALA A 12 3.00 -0.44 6.38
CA ALA A 12 3.33 0.75 7.16
C ALA A 12 2.24 1.84 7.08
N ALA A 13 1.64 2.05 5.90
CA ALA A 13 0.52 2.98 5.74
C ALA A 13 -0.73 2.53 6.52
N THR A 14 -0.99 1.21 6.57
CA THR A 14 -2.08 0.63 7.37
C THR A 14 -1.80 0.79 8.86
N ASP A 15 -0.59 0.45 9.31
CA ASP A 15 -0.17 0.58 10.70
C ASP A 15 -0.28 2.04 11.20
N LEU A 16 0.10 3.01 10.37
CA LEU A 16 -0.06 4.44 10.68
C LEU A 16 -1.52 4.82 10.94
N ILE A 17 -2.45 4.34 10.09
CA ILE A 17 -3.89 4.62 10.27
C ILE A 17 -4.41 4.02 11.57
N GLU A 18 -4.01 2.79 11.90
CA GLU A 18 -4.43 2.13 13.14
C GLU A 18 -3.87 2.83 14.38
N LEU A 19 -2.60 3.27 14.37
CA LEU A 19 -2.02 4.07 15.44
C LEU A 19 -2.80 5.38 15.66
N LEU A 20 -3.20 6.06 14.57
CA LEU A 20 -4.00 7.28 14.65
C LEU A 20 -5.41 7.01 15.19
N ARG A 21 -6.02 5.86 14.88
CA ARG A 21 -7.31 5.45 15.47
C ARG A 21 -7.19 5.22 16.97
N LEU A 22 -6.13 4.53 17.41
CA LEU A 22 -5.86 4.31 18.83
C LEU A 22 -5.61 5.61 19.58
N ALA A 23 -4.83 6.53 18.98
CA ALA A 23 -4.59 7.85 19.54
C ALA A 23 -5.89 8.66 19.66
N GLN A 24 -6.76 8.59 18.65
CA GLN A 24 -8.06 9.26 18.69
C GLN A 24 -8.94 8.73 19.83
N GLY A 25 -9.05 7.41 19.98
CA GLY A 25 -9.77 6.83 21.11
C GLY A 25 -9.15 7.13 22.49
N ALA A 26 -7.84 7.39 22.57
CA ALA A 26 -7.20 7.87 23.79
C ALA A 26 -7.54 9.34 24.09
N SER A 27 -7.56 10.19 23.05
CA SER A 27 -8.01 11.58 23.15
C SER A 27 -9.46 11.67 23.64
N ASP A 28 -10.35 10.87 23.05
CA ASP A 28 -11.76 10.83 23.44
C ASP A 28 -11.92 10.50 24.93
N ARG A 29 -11.13 9.54 25.48
CA ARG A 29 -11.15 9.26 26.92
C ARG A 29 -10.65 10.43 27.75
N LEU A 30 -9.58 11.11 27.31
CA LEU A 30 -9.05 12.27 28.02
C LEU A 30 -10.07 13.41 28.09
N GLU A 31 -10.86 13.65 27.04
CA GLU A 31 -11.90 14.69 27.02
C GLU A 31 -12.94 14.53 28.14
N HIS A 32 -13.18 13.29 28.60
CA HIS A 32 -14.11 13.01 29.69
C HIS A 32 -13.49 13.19 31.09
N GLU A 33 -12.15 13.18 31.19
CA GLU A 33 -11.41 13.21 32.45
C GLU A 33 -10.83 14.59 32.78
N VAL A 34 -10.70 15.48 31.78
CA VAL A 34 -10.11 16.82 31.96
C VAL A 34 -11.12 17.94 31.74
N HIS A 35 -10.88 19.09 32.37
CA HIS A 35 -11.74 20.27 32.28
C HIS A 35 -10.92 21.56 32.09
N GLY A 36 -11.60 22.65 31.72
CA GLY A 36 -10.99 23.97 31.54
C GLY A 36 -9.92 23.99 30.45
N ALA A 37 -8.81 24.68 30.69
CA ALA A 37 -7.73 24.82 29.69
C ALA A 37 -7.15 23.47 29.21
N SER A 38 -7.12 22.45 30.07
CA SER A 38 -6.67 21.11 29.67
C SER A 38 -7.62 20.45 28.68
N TYR A 39 -8.93 20.66 28.82
CA TYR A 39 -9.93 20.18 27.86
C TYR A 39 -9.75 20.82 26.49
N GLU A 40 -9.54 22.14 26.45
CA GLU A 40 -9.29 22.86 25.18
C GLU A 40 -8.06 22.29 24.46
N GLN A 41 -6.99 21.95 25.18
CA GLN A 41 -5.81 21.32 24.59
C GLN A 41 -6.11 19.92 24.04
N VAL A 42 -6.90 19.11 24.76
CA VAL A 42 -7.29 17.77 24.28
C VAL A 42 -8.18 17.87 23.04
N ASP A 43 -9.15 18.79 22.98
CA ASP A 43 -9.99 19.00 21.79
C ASP A 43 -9.14 19.44 20.57
N LEU A 44 -8.14 20.31 20.77
CA LEU A 44 -7.20 20.67 19.71
C LEU A 44 -6.42 19.45 19.19
N ILE A 45 -5.91 18.62 20.10
CA ILE A 45 -5.22 17.36 19.75
C ILE A 45 -6.16 16.41 18.99
N ALA A 46 -7.41 16.26 19.43
CA ALA A 46 -8.40 15.39 18.79
C ALA A 46 -8.66 15.81 17.32
N ARG A 47 -8.82 17.12 17.08
CA ARG A 47 -9.00 17.68 15.73
C ARG A 47 -7.77 17.49 14.85
N ASP A 48 -6.58 17.65 15.41
CA ASP A 48 -5.32 17.43 14.72
C ASP A 48 -5.12 15.95 14.34
N LEU A 49 -5.44 15.03 15.26
CA LEU A 49 -5.46 13.59 14.99
C LEU A 49 -6.45 13.23 13.88
N GLN A 50 -7.66 13.81 13.89
CA GLN A 50 -8.65 13.59 12.83
C GLN A 50 -8.17 14.12 11.48
N ARG A 51 -7.51 15.28 11.45
CA ARG A 51 -6.89 15.82 10.23
C ARG A 51 -5.79 14.90 9.71
N LEU A 52 -4.89 14.46 10.59
CA LEU A 52 -3.77 13.60 10.26
C LEU A 52 -4.23 12.22 9.77
N ARG A 53 -5.28 11.65 10.37
CA ARG A 53 -5.88 10.38 9.91
C ARG A 53 -6.41 10.48 8.48
N ARG A 54 -7.11 11.57 8.13
CA ARG A 54 -7.56 11.81 6.75
C ARG A 54 -6.40 11.95 5.77
N GLN A 55 -5.28 12.56 6.21
CA GLN A 55 -4.08 12.64 5.39
C GLN A 55 -3.41 11.27 5.21
N ALA A 56 -3.36 10.44 6.26
CA ALA A 56 -2.83 9.08 6.20
C ALA A 56 -3.68 8.17 5.29
N GLU A 57 -5.01 8.29 5.31
CA GLU A 57 -5.90 7.58 4.39
C GLU A 57 -5.63 7.96 2.93
N ARG A 58 -5.44 9.25 2.63
CA ARG A 58 -5.04 9.70 1.28
C ARG A 58 -3.67 9.17 0.88
N LEU A 59 -2.70 9.23 1.79
CA LEU A 59 -1.35 8.70 1.56
C LEU A 59 -1.39 7.19 1.26
N LYS A 60 -2.21 6.42 1.98
CA LYS A 60 -2.41 4.99 1.70
C LYS A 60 -2.88 4.76 0.26
N THR A 61 -3.87 5.53 -0.20
CA THR A 61 -4.35 5.45 -1.59
C THR A 61 -3.26 5.84 -2.61
N GLU A 62 -2.43 6.83 -2.28
CA GLU A 62 -1.29 7.20 -3.14
C GLU A 62 -0.23 6.10 -3.19
N CYS A 63 0.08 5.46 -2.06
CA CYS A 63 0.96 4.30 -1.98
C CYS A 63 0.41 3.12 -2.79
N GLU A 64 -0.90 2.81 -2.69
CA GLU A 64 -1.55 1.77 -3.50
C GLU A 64 -1.38 2.05 -4.99
N ARG A 65 -1.66 3.28 -5.44
CA ARG A 65 -1.47 3.69 -6.84
C ARG A 65 -0.02 3.61 -7.29
N PHE A 66 0.92 3.96 -6.41
CA PHE A 66 2.35 3.85 -6.71
C PHE A 66 2.78 2.40 -6.89
N VAL A 67 2.44 1.51 -5.94
CA VAL A 67 2.77 0.08 -6.01
C VAL A 67 2.15 -0.56 -7.25
N SER A 68 0.87 -0.31 -7.55
CA SER A 68 0.22 -0.87 -8.76
C SER A 68 0.87 -0.41 -10.07
N ARG A 69 1.38 0.82 -10.14
CA ARG A 69 2.13 1.31 -11.30
C ARG A 69 3.47 0.61 -11.45
N GLU A 70 4.22 0.51 -10.35
CA GLU A 70 5.51 -0.19 -10.33
C GLU A 70 5.38 -1.67 -10.73
N GLU A 71 4.34 -2.35 -10.24
CA GLU A 71 4.04 -3.75 -10.62
C GLU A 71 3.69 -3.87 -12.10
N SER A 72 2.86 -2.96 -12.62
CA SER A 72 2.48 -2.95 -14.04
C SER A 72 3.67 -2.69 -14.96
N GLU A 73 4.55 -1.76 -14.60
CA GLU A 73 5.78 -1.49 -15.36
C GLU A 73 6.75 -2.67 -15.32
N THR A 74 6.85 -3.35 -14.17
CA THR A 74 7.68 -4.55 -14.02
C THR A 74 7.16 -5.69 -14.90
N VAL A 75 5.83 -5.87 -14.99
CA VAL A 75 5.19 -6.82 -15.91
C VAL A 75 5.41 -6.43 -17.37
N ALA A 76 5.26 -5.14 -17.72
CA ALA A 76 5.42 -4.62 -19.07
C ALA A 76 6.86 -4.73 -19.61
N ARG A 77 7.88 -4.59 -18.75
CA ARG A 77 9.30 -4.83 -19.10
C ARG A 77 9.60 -6.32 -19.36
N GLY A 78 8.64 -7.19 -19.04
CA GLY A 78 8.64 -8.60 -19.38
C GLY A 78 9.43 -9.43 -18.40
N HIS A 79 8.72 -10.33 -17.71
CA HIS A 79 9.34 -11.36 -16.87
C HIS A 79 10.34 -12.17 -17.72
N PRO A 80 11.62 -12.27 -17.34
CA PRO A 80 12.65 -12.94 -18.14
C PRO A 80 12.30 -14.40 -18.50
N LEU A 81 11.45 -15.04 -17.70
CA LEU A 81 10.98 -16.42 -17.90
C LEU A 81 9.93 -16.55 -19.02
N ARG A 82 9.15 -15.50 -19.32
CA ARG A 82 8.12 -15.56 -20.39
C ARG A 82 8.76 -15.53 -21.78
N ARG A 83 9.91 -14.85 -21.94
CA ARG A 83 10.67 -14.82 -23.21
C ARG A 83 11.42 -16.11 -23.53
N ALA A 84 11.63 -16.98 -22.54
CA ALA A 84 12.29 -18.28 -22.75
C ALA A 84 11.33 -19.32 -23.34
N ALA A 85 10.05 -19.29 -22.95
CA ALA A 85 9.03 -20.21 -23.44
C ALA A 85 8.71 -19.99 -24.94
N ASP A 86 8.68 -18.74 -25.41
CA ASP A 86 8.36 -18.44 -26.81
C ASP A 86 9.48 -18.79 -27.80
N ARG A 87 10.73 -18.96 -27.34
CA ARG A 87 11.86 -19.36 -28.19
C ARG A 87 12.01 -20.88 -28.36
N GLY A 88 11.25 -21.68 -27.61
CA GLY A 88 11.36 -23.14 -27.61
C GLY A 88 10.42 -23.89 -28.56
N TYR A 89 9.35 -23.24 -29.06
CA TYR A 89 8.37 -23.92 -29.91
C TYR A 89 8.59 -23.60 -31.40
N ARG A 90 9.55 -24.31 -32.02
CA ARG A 90 9.65 -24.41 -33.47
C ARG A 90 8.80 -25.61 -33.90
N ALA A 91 7.59 -25.36 -34.37
CA ALA A 91 6.71 -26.40 -34.90
C ALA A 91 7.45 -27.21 -36.00
N PRO A 92 7.36 -28.56 -36.00
CA PRO A 92 7.90 -29.35 -37.10
C PRO A 92 7.11 -29.05 -38.39
N LEU A 93 7.81 -28.79 -39.49
CA LEU A 93 7.20 -28.70 -40.81
C LEU A 93 6.58 -30.06 -41.19
N PRO A 94 5.36 -30.10 -41.74
CA PRO A 94 4.71 -31.35 -42.10
C PRO A 94 5.35 -31.92 -43.37
N GLY A 95 5.90 -33.13 -43.32
CA GLY A 95 6.18 -33.88 -44.55
C GLY A 95 7.38 -34.81 -44.66
N GLN A 96 7.89 -35.45 -43.60
CA GLN A 96 8.87 -36.53 -43.79
C GLN A 96 8.45 -37.80 -43.04
N ARG A 97 8.05 -38.82 -43.83
CA ARG A 97 7.88 -40.21 -43.36
C ARG A 97 9.23 -40.93 -43.49
N PRO A 98 9.70 -41.65 -42.47
CA PRO A 98 10.86 -42.51 -42.61
C PRO A 98 10.50 -43.79 -43.37
N SER A 99 11.44 -44.26 -44.18
CA SER A 99 11.42 -45.56 -44.88
C SER A 99 11.88 -46.67 -43.97
#